data_AF-A0AAP2DEW8-F1
#
_entry.id   AF-A0AAP2DEW8-F1
#
_cell.length_a   1.000
_cell.length_b   1.000
_cell.length_c   1.000
_cell.angle_alpha   90.00
_cell.angle_beta   90.00
_cell.angle_gamma   90.00
#
_symmetry.space_group_name_H-M   'P 1'
#
loop_
_entity.id
_entity.type
_entity.pdbx_description
1 polymer ?
#
loop_
_entity_poly.entity_id
_entity_poly.type
_entity_poly.pdbx_seq_one_letter_code
_entity_poly.pdbx_strand_id
1 'polypeptide(L)'
;MVLYVTRYDSTWNTPGQVPFTEAGYSQADPAFGPDGTLYFISNRPKDATDTIVDFDIWFVSPQAEGWSPIQNLAAVNSDSNEYYISIAHNSNLYFASSRVGGLGQEDIYVSEYSEGNYGEPRNLGPAINSEKSEYDPGISPQEDALVFASSKRNDTFGGADLYGAIRDEHGDWKSAVHFGPAVNTDAREFCPYFTRDGDYFFFSSQRDVKWIGIEAVRAALR
;
A
#
# COMPACT_ATOMS: atom_id res chain seq x y z
N MET A 1 12.88 -4.01 -10.98
CA MET A 1 13.24 -3.51 -9.64
C MET A 1 13.66 -4.70 -8.77
N VAL A 2 14.57 -4.52 -7.81
CA VAL A 2 15.12 -5.60 -6.97
C VAL A 2 15.07 -5.17 -5.51
N LEU A 3 14.71 -6.09 -4.61
CA LEU A 3 14.61 -5.82 -3.18
C LEU A 3 15.96 -6.01 -2.48
N TYR A 4 16.30 -5.06 -1.61
CA TYR A 4 17.46 -5.10 -0.72
C TYR A 4 17.00 -4.91 0.73
N VAL A 5 17.71 -5.52 1.66
CA VAL A 5 17.46 -5.41 3.09
C VAL A 5 18.74 -5.02 3.83
N THR A 6 18.59 -4.18 4.84
CA THR A 6 19.64 -3.88 5.82
C THR A 6 19.04 -3.91 7.22
N ARG A 7 19.89 -4.06 8.22
CA ARG A 7 19.53 -4.06 9.63
C ARG A 7 20.29 -2.95 10.34
N TYR A 8 19.61 -2.29 11.27
CA TYR A 8 20.22 -1.32 12.16
C TYR A 8 20.55 -1.99 13.50
N ASP A 9 21.82 -2.16 13.80
CA ASP A 9 22.33 -2.70 15.07
C ASP A 9 23.28 -1.67 15.70
N SER A 10 22.74 -0.53 16.12
CA SER A 10 23.45 0.72 16.50
C SER A 10 24.18 1.45 15.36
N THR A 11 24.44 0.75 14.25
CA THR A 11 24.83 1.31 12.96
C THR A 11 24.07 0.59 11.84
N TRP A 12 23.86 1.26 10.70
CA TRP A 12 23.32 0.60 9.51
C TRP A 12 24.37 -0.34 8.91
N ASN A 13 23.97 -1.58 8.65
CA ASN A 13 24.78 -2.54 7.92
C ASN A 13 24.73 -2.27 6.42
N THR A 14 25.68 -2.82 5.66
CA THR A 14 25.62 -2.79 4.19
C THR A 14 24.37 -3.51 3.71
N PRO A 15 23.53 -2.90 2.85
CA PRO A 15 22.36 -3.57 2.29
C PRO A 15 22.76 -4.81 1.47
N GLY A 16 22.09 -5.93 1.73
CA GLY A 16 22.18 -7.15 0.95
C GLY A 16 20.91 -7.37 0.14
N GLN A 17 21.04 -7.97 -1.05
CA GLN A 17 19.88 -8.41 -1.81
C GLN A 17 19.13 -9.50 -1.02
N VAL A 18 17.79 -9.47 -1.02
CA VAL A 18 17.02 -10.50 -0.31
C VAL A 18 17.19 -11.87 -0.99
N PRO A 19 17.24 -12.98 -0.23
CA PRO A 19 17.67 -14.29 -0.77
C PRO A 19 16.68 -14.93 -1.74
N PHE A 20 15.46 -14.39 -1.83
CA PHE A 20 14.37 -14.88 -2.67
C PHE A 20 14.15 -14.04 -3.93
N THR A 21 15.05 -13.11 -4.26
CA THR A 21 14.93 -12.40 -5.54
C THR A 21 15.27 -13.30 -6.73
N GLU A 22 14.43 -13.29 -7.76
CA GLU A 22 14.73 -13.96 -9.03
C GLU A 22 15.06 -12.96 -10.13
N ALA A 23 16.11 -13.25 -10.90
CA ALA A 23 16.51 -12.42 -12.04
C ALA A 23 15.46 -12.51 -13.15
N GLY A 24 15.15 -11.39 -13.79
CA GLY A 24 14.18 -11.31 -14.90
C GLY A 24 12.80 -10.82 -14.50
N TYR A 25 12.47 -10.82 -13.19
CA TYR A 25 11.22 -10.28 -12.67
C TYR A 25 11.47 -9.00 -11.87
N SER A 26 10.53 -8.07 -11.96
CA SER A 26 10.49 -6.90 -11.08
C SER A 26 9.89 -7.28 -9.75
N GLN A 27 10.46 -6.77 -8.67
CA GLN A 27 9.92 -6.86 -7.31
C GLN A 27 9.91 -5.45 -6.71
N ALA A 28 8.78 -5.06 -6.14
CA ALA A 28 8.51 -3.68 -5.77
C ALA A 28 7.60 -3.59 -4.55
N ASP A 29 7.48 -2.37 -4.03
CA ASP A 29 6.52 -1.96 -2.99
C ASP A 29 6.43 -2.93 -1.81
N PRO A 30 7.56 -3.20 -1.11
CA PRO A 30 7.58 -4.14 -0.02
C PRO A 30 6.83 -3.59 1.21
N ALA A 31 6.02 -4.44 1.85
CA ALA A 31 5.33 -4.14 3.09
C ALA A 31 5.47 -5.31 4.08
N PHE A 32 5.74 -5.01 5.34
CA PHE A 32 5.75 -6.03 6.39
C PHE A 32 4.38 -6.16 7.04
N GLY A 33 3.91 -7.39 7.23
CA GLY A 33 2.80 -7.75 8.11
C GLY A 33 3.20 -7.79 9.59
N PRO A 34 2.22 -7.78 10.53
CA PRO A 34 2.49 -7.76 11.98
C PRO A 34 3.26 -8.99 12.49
N ASP A 35 3.12 -10.12 11.79
CA ASP A 35 3.82 -11.39 12.03
C ASP A 35 5.23 -11.44 11.44
N GLY A 36 5.67 -10.36 10.77
CA GLY A 36 6.95 -10.28 10.07
C GLY A 36 6.92 -10.86 8.65
N THR A 37 5.78 -11.33 8.14
CA THR A 37 5.62 -11.72 6.74
C THR A 37 5.90 -10.51 5.84
N LEU A 38 6.73 -10.69 4.81
CA LEU A 38 7.02 -9.65 3.82
C LEU A 38 6.13 -9.88 2.60
N TYR A 39 5.35 -8.87 2.27
CA TYR A 39 4.56 -8.76 1.06
C TYR A 39 5.28 -7.85 0.07
N PHE A 40 5.16 -8.12 -1.21
CA PHE A 40 5.73 -7.31 -2.29
C PHE A 40 4.98 -7.62 -3.59
N ILE A 41 5.00 -6.68 -4.54
CA ILE A 41 4.45 -6.95 -5.87
C ILE A 41 5.51 -7.53 -6.79
N SER A 42 5.10 -8.40 -7.72
CA SER A 42 5.99 -8.92 -8.75
C SER A 42 5.25 -9.27 -10.03
N ASN A 43 5.91 -9.04 -11.18
CA ASN A 43 5.40 -9.42 -12.50
C ASN A 43 5.82 -10.85 -12.92
N ARG A 44 6.04 -11.70 -11.94
CA ARG A 44 6.35 -13.11 -12.16
C ARG A 44 5.04 -13.88 -12.39
N PRO A 45 5.01 -14.86 -13.30
CA PRO A 45 3.81 -15.65 -13.51
C PRO A 45 3.48 -16.48 -12.27
N LYS A 46 2.19 -16.62 -11.92
CA LYS A 46 1.76 -17.42 -10.75
C LYS A 46 2.06 -18.91 -10.91
N ASP A 47 2.01 -19.40 -12.14
CA ASP A 47 2.42 -20.75 -12.54
C ASP A 47 2.79 -20.83 -14.03
N ALA A 48 3.12 -22.02 -14.53
CA ALA A 48 3.54 -22.21 -15.92
C ALA A 48 2.44 -21.97 -16.97
N THR A 49 1.17 -21.87 -16.55
CA THR A 49 0.02 -21.61 -17.41
C THR A 49 -0.39 -20.15 -17.43
N ASP A 50 0.17 -19.34 -16.54
CA ASP A 50 -0.10 -17.92 -16.46
C ASP A 50 0.59 -17.17 -17.59
N THR A 51 -0.23 -16.69 -18.52
CA THR A 51 0.20 -15.92 -19.70
C THR A 51 -0.07 -14.43 -19.56
N ILE A 52 -0.68 -13.99 -18.45
CA ILE A 52 -1.00 -12.60 -18.22
C ILE A 52 0.26 -11.90 -17.68
N VAL A 53 0.51 -10.69 -18.17
CA VAL A 53 1.65 -9.89 -17.72
C VAL A 53 1.10 -8.71 -16.94
N ASP A 54 0.95 -8.92 -15.65
CA ASP A 54 0.49 -7.99 -14.65
C ASP A 54 1.39 -8.06 -13.41
N PHE A 55 1.13 -7.20 -12.43
CA PHE A 55 1.75 -7.28 -11.12
C PHE A 55 0.78 -7.93 -10.14
N ASP A 56 1.24 -9.03 -9.54
CA ASP A 56 0.54 -9.73 -8.46
C ASP A 56 1.18 -9.38 -7.11
N ILE A 57 0.41 -9.56 -6.03
CA ILE A 57 0.94 -9.55 -4.66
C ILE A 57 1.49 -10.94 -4.33
N TRP A 58 2.73 -10.95 -3.85
CA TRP A 58 3.47 -12.13 -3.41
C TRP A 58 3.93 -11.94 -1.96
N PHE A 59 4.19 -13.04 -1.27
CA PHE A 59 4.68 -12.99 0.10
C PHE A 59 5.69 -14.08 0.44
N VAL A 60 6.49 -13.80 1.47
CA VAL A 60 7.36 -14.74 2.16
C VAL A 60 7.23 -14.56 3.66
N SER A 61 7.15 -15.66 4.41
CA SER A 61 7.03 -15.63 5.87
C SER A 61 8.36 -15.96 6.54
N PRO A 62 8.67 -15.36 7.69
CA PRO A 62 9.89 -15.68 8.43
C PRO A 62 9.86 -17.15 8.89
N GLN A 63 11.00 -17.81 8.81
CA GLN A 63 11.22 -19.18 9.32
C GLN A 63 12.38 -19.19 10.33
N ALA A 64 12.55 -20.31 11.05
CA ALA A 64 13.66 -20.47 11.98
C ALA A 64 15.03 -20.19 11.31
N GLU A 65 15.15 -20.60 10.05
CA GLU A 65 16.31 -20.31 9.19
C GLU A 65 15.83 -19.61 7.91
N GLY A 66 15.85 -18.28 7.91
CA GLY A 66 15.56 -17.47 6.73
C GLY A 66 14.06 -17.26 6.47
N TRP A 67 13.63 -17.52 5.23
CA TRP A 67 12.30 -17.19 4.72
C TRP A 67 11.67 -18.41 4.05
N SER A 68 10.33 -18.47 4.04
CA SER A 68 9.60 -19.44 3.24
C SER A 68 9.89 -19.28 1.75
N PRO A 69 9.58 -20.28 0.93
CA PRO A 69 9.40 -20.07 -0.51
C PRO A 69 8.41 -18.94 -0.78
N ILE A 70 8.60 -18.26 -1.91
CA ILE A 70 7.69 -17.22 -2.41
C ILE A 70 6.33 -17.85 -2.72
N GLN A 71 5.26 -17.19 -2.27
CA GLN A 71 3.88 -17.61 -2.49
C GLN A 71 3.06 -16.48 -3.12
N ASN A 72 2.24 -16.84 -4.11
CA ASN A 72 1.28 -15.92 -4.73
C ASN A 72 0.09 -15.73 -3.78
N LEU A 73 -0.38 -14.50 -3.59
CA LEU A 73 -1.54 -14.21 -2.77
C LEU A 73 -2.85 -14.38 -3.56
N ALA A 74 -3.11 -15.60 -4.02
CA ALA A 74 -4.17 -15.90 -5.00
C ALA A 74 -5.58 -15.50 -4.56
N ALA A 75 -5.86 -15.44 -3.25
CA ALA A 75 -7.16 -14.98 -2.73
C ALA A 75 -7.39 -13.47 -2.90
N VAL A 76 -6.32 -12.70 -3.12
CA VAL A 76 -6.38 -11.24 -3.28
C VAL A 76 -6.16 -10.85 -4.74
N ASN A 77 -5.24 -11.52 -5.43
CA ASN A 77 -4.85 -11.18 -6.79
C ASN A 77 -6.00 -11.37 -7.80
N SER A 78 -5.91 -10.68 -8.92
CA SER A 78 -6.82 -10.80 -10.06
C SER A 78 -6.04 -10.93 -11.36
N ASP A 79 -6.73 -11.05 -12.50
CA ASP A 79 -6.10 -10.99 -13.83
C ASP A 79 -5.83 -9.52 -14.26
N SER A 80 -5.43 -8.68 -13.31
CA SER A 80 -5.21 -7.23 -13.44
C SER A 80 -4.11 -6.81 -12.49
N ASN A 81 -3.59 -5.58 -12.64
CA ASN A 81 -2.49 -5.17 -11.77
C ASN A 81 -2.97 -4.89 -10.35
N GLU A 82 -2.22 -5.42 -9.39
CA GLU A 82 -2.21 -5.05 -7.99
C GLU A 82 -0.94 -4.27 -7.63
N TYR A 83 -1.11 -3.15 -6.94
CA TYR A 83 -0.04 -2.23 -6.58
C TYR A 83 -0.10 -1.83 -5.11
N TYR A 84 1.09 -1.56 -4.56
CA TYR A 84 1.30 -0.84 -3.31
C TYR A 84 0.53 -1.38 -2.10
N ILE A 85 1.18 -2.28 -1.36
CA ILE A 85 0.59 -2.97 -0.21
C ILE A 85 0.69 -2.11 1.07
N SER A 86 -0.40 -2.03 1.82
CA SER A 86 -0.45 -1.44 3.16
C SER A 86 -1.17 -2.38 4.12
N ILE A 87 -0.62 -2.61 5.31
CA ILE A 87 -1.10 -3.64 6.24
C ILE A 87 -1.35 -3.05 7.62
N ALA A 88 -2.57 -3.20 8.11
CA ALA A 88 -2.98 -2.78 9.45
C ALA A 88 -2.52 -3.77 10.55
N HIS A 89 -2.71 -3.42 11.83
CA HIS A 89 -2.32 -4.26 12.97
C HIS A 89 -3.07 -5.60 13.04
N ASN A 90 -4.31 -5.65 12.56
CA ASN A 90 -5.10 -6.88 12.45
C ASN A 90 -4.81 -7.68 11.18
N SER A 91 -3.75 -7.31 10.45
CA SER A 91 -3.35 -7.90 9.17
C SER A 91 -4.31 -7.64 8.00
N ASN A 92 -5.30 -6.77 8.12
CA ASN A 92 -6.08 -6.35 6.95
C ASN A 92 -5.15 -5.68 5.92
N LEU A 93 -5.32 -6.08 4.65
CA LEU A 93 -4.48 -5.67 3.54
C LEU A 93 -5.22 -4.68 2.66
N TYR A 94 -4.64 -3.49 2.51
CA TYR A 94 -5.10 -2.43 1.62
C TYR A 94 -4.14 -2.33 0.44
N PHE A 95 -4.69 -2.18 -0.76
CA PHE A 95 -3.91 -2.16 -2.00
C PHE A 95 -4.67 -1.43 -3.10
N ALA A 96 -3.94 -0.93 -4.10
CA ALA A 96 -4.54 -0.40 -5.32
C ALA A 96 -4.67 -1.52 -6.36
N SER A 97 -5.75 -1.54 -7.13
CA SER A 97 -5.95 -2.53 -8.19
C SER A 97 -6.71 -1.95 -9.37
N SER A 98 -6.34 -2.37 -10.58
CA SER A 98 -7.04 -2.05 -11.83
C SER A 98 -8.08 -3.12 -12.23
N ARG A 99 -8.53 -3.94 -11.27
CA ARG A 99 -9.49 -5.03 -11.54
C ARG A 99 -10.82 -4.53 -12.07
N VAL A 100 -11.46 -5.37 -12.88
CA VAL A 100 -12.76 -5.10 -13.47
C VAL A 100 -13.82 -4.91 -12.38
N GLY A 101 -14.67 -3.89 -12.54
CA GLY A 101 -15.77 -3.58 -11.63
C GLY A 101 -15.47 -2.45 -10.63
N GLY A 102 -14.28 -1.83 -10.72
CA GLY A 102 -13.97 -0.58 -10.03
C GLY A 102 -14.77 0.63 -10.55
N LEU A 103 -14.68 1.73 -9.80
CA LEU A 103 -15.21 3.06 -10.12
C LEU A 103 -14.30 3.81 -11.11
N GLY A 104 -12.98 3.68 -10.94
CA GLY A 104 -11.96 4.38 -11.70
C GLY A 104 -11.08 3.46 -12.55
N GLN A 105 -9.88 3.93 -12.87
CA GLN A 105 -8.86 3.11 -13.54
C GLN A 105 -8.13 2.21 -12.55
N GLU A 106 -7.67 2.80 -11.45
CA GLU A 106 -7.12 2.11 -10.29
C GLU A 106 -7.91 2.56 -9.07
N ASP A 107 -8.35 1.59 -8.28
CA ASP A 107 -9.13 1.83 -7.07
C ASP A 107 -8.43 1.19 -5.88
N ILE A 108 -8.73 1.70 -4.68
CA ILE A 108 -8.27 1.10 -3.42
C ILE A 108 -9.26 0.04 -2.97
N TYR A 109 -8.71 -1.13 -2.66
CA TYR A 109 -9.40 -2.29 -2.13
C TYR A 109 -8.89 -2.63 -0.73
N VAL A 110 -9.72 -3.33 0.03
CA VAL A 110 -9.32 -4.01 1.27
C VAL A 110 -9.64 -5.49 1.17
N SER A 111 -8.71 -6.33 1.61
CA SER A 111 -8.94 -7.73 1.90
C SER A 111 -8.78 -7.97 3.40
N GLU A 112 -9.84 -8.48 4.02
CA GLU A 112 -9.87 -8.74 5.46
C GLU A 112 -9.15 -10.05 5.77
N TYR A 113 -8.35 -10.04 6.84
CA TYR A 113 -7.64 -11.22 7.29
C TYR A 113 -8.42 -11.95 8.39
N SER A 114 -8.70 -13.23 8.19
CA SER A 114 -9.42 -14.06 9.15
C SER A 114 -8.95 -15.51 9.07
N GLU A 115 -8.81 -16.16 10.22
CA GLU A 115 -8.47 -17.59 10.33
C GLU A 115 -7.25 -18.02 9.49
N GLY A 116 -6.22 -17.16 9.42
CA GLY A 116 -4.99 -17.46 8.70
C GLY A 116 -4.99 -17.07 7.22
N ASN A 117 -6.10 -16.56 6.69
CA ASN A 117 -6.30 -16.31 5.26
C ASN A 117 -6.89 -14.92 4.98
N TYR A 118 -6.67 -14.44 3.77
CA TYR A 118 -7.28 -13.23 3.25
C TYR A 118 -8.61 -13.58 2.55
N GLY A 119 -9.63 -12.76 2.77
CA GLY A 119 -10.92 -12.85 2.10
C GLY A 119 -10.93 -12.18 0.72
N GLU A 120 -12.05 -12.32 0.01
CA GLU A 120 -12.27 -11.65 -1.27
C GLU A 120 -12.11 -10.12 -1.13
N PRO A 121 -11.32 -9.46 -2.00
CA PRO A 121 -11.13 -8.02 -1.91
C PRO A 121 -12.40 -7.21 -2.17
N ARG A 122 -12.64 -6.24 -1.30
CA ARG A 122 -13.76 -5.31 -1.39
C ARG A 122 -13.27 -3.91 -1.78
N ASN A 123 -13.88 -3.35 -2.81
CA ASN A 123 -13.66 -1.95 -3.19
C ASN A 123 -14.10 -1.03 -2.02
N LEU A 124 -13.30 -0.02 -1.69
CA LEU A 124 -13.62 0.90 -0.59
C LEU A 124 -14.75 1.90 -0.91
N GLY A 125 -15.29 1.86 -2.13
CA GLY A 125 -16.46 2.60 -2.54
C GLY A 125 -16.21 4.09 -2.74
N PRO A 126 -17.27 4.86 -3.06
CA PRO A 126 -17.14 6.25 -3.54
C PRO A 126 -16.73 7.26 -2.47
N ALA A 127 -16.68 6.86 -1.20
CA ALA A 127 -16.09 7.67 -0.15
C ALA A 127 -14.57 7.79 -0.32
N ILE A 128 -13.94 6.73 -0.81
CA ILE A 128 -12.48 6.64 -1.00
C ILE A 128 -12.12 6.76 -2.47
N ASN A 129 -12.76 5.97 -3.34
CA ASN A 129 -12.46 5.89 -4.76
C ASN A 129 -13.31 6.86 -5.59
N SER A 130 -12.84 7.21 -6.78
CA SER A 130 -13.53 8.11 -7.71
C SER A 130 -13.50 7.57 -9.14
N GLU A 131 -14.02 8.32 -10.11
CA GLU A 131 -13.87 7.98 -11.55
C GLU A 131 -12.43 8.19 -12.07
N LYS A 132 -11.49 8.56 -11.19
CA LYS A 132 -10.10 8.85 -11.53
C LYS A 132 -9.24 7.65 -11.17
N SER A 133 -8.04 7.91 -10.69
CA SER A 133 -7.17 6.84 -10.23
C SER A 133 -6.70 7.14 -8.82
N GLU A 134 -6.84 6.15 -7.97
CA GLU A 134 -6.37 6.12 -6.60
C GLU A 134 -5.28 5.05 -6.44
N TYR A 135 -4.17 5.45 -5.87
CA TYR A 135 -2.93 4.68 -5.78
C TYR A 135 -2.38 4.74 -4.36
N ASP A 136 -1.37 3.89 -4.11
CA ASP A 136 -0.51 3.94 -2.94
C ASP A 136 -1.25 4.13 -1.62
N PRO A 137 -2.13 3.19 -1.21
CA PRO A 137 -2.77 3.31 0.09
C PRO A 137 -1.74 3.23 1.22
N GLY A 138 -1.92 4.11 2.20
CA GLY A 138 -1.28 4.10 3.50
C GLY A 138 -2.36 3.98 4.55
N ILE A 139 -2.56 2.79 5.10
CA ILE A 139 -3.51 2.57 6.20
C ILE A 139 -2.82 2.81 7.54
N SER A 140 -3.48 3.58 8.41
CA SER A 140 -3.06 3.69 9.80
C SER A 140 -3.15 2.34 10.51
N PRO A 141 -2.34 2.09 11.56
CA PRO A 141 -2.28 0.74 12.11
C PRO A 141 -3.60 0.28 12.78
N GLN A 142 -4.43 1.22 13.24
CA GLN A 142 -5.77 0.96 13.81
C GLN A 142 -6.91 1.07 12.79
N GLU A 143 -6.60 1.29 11.51
CA GLU A 143 -7.56 1.51 10.42
C GLU A 143 -8.52 2.71 10.63
N ASP A 144 -8.14 3.68 11.47
CA ASP A 144 -8.96 4.87 11.77
C ASP A 144 -8.72 6.02 10.77
N ALA A 145 -7.59 6.00 10.06
CA ALA A 145 -7.24 6.88 8.97
C ALA A 145 -6.64 6.12 7.78
N LEU A 146 -7.00 6.53 6.57
CA LEU A 146 -6.42 6.08 5.29
C LEU A 146 -5.91 7.31 4.55
N VAL A 147 -4.68 7.27 4.05
CA VAL A 147 -4.12 8.28 3.15
C VAL A 147 -3.70 7.59 1.87
N PHE A 148 -3.95 8.23 0.74
CA PHE A 148 -3.63 7.66 -0.57
C PHE A 148 -3.28 8.75 -1.57
N ALA A 149 -2.56 8.37 -2.62
CA ALA A 149 -2.30 9.26 -3.74
C ALA A 149 -3.44 9.17 -4.75
N SER A 150 -3.80 10.29 -5.37
CA SER A 150 -4.73 10.31 -6.49
C SER A 150 -4.30 11.33 -7.53
N SER A 151 -4.56 11.01 -8.79
CA SER A 151 -4.33 11.93 -9.91
C SER A 151 -5.65 12.32 -10.56
N LYS A 152 -5.71 13.54 -11.12
CA LYS A 152 -6.81 14.01 -12.00
C LYS A 152 -8.18 14.19 -11.30
N ARG A 153 -8.25 14.15 -9.97
CA ARG A 153 -9.42 14.67 -9.24
C ARG A 153 -9.57 16.17 -9.47
N ASN A 154 -10.78 16.69 -9.37
CA ASN A 154 -11.09 18.07 -9.81
C ASN A 154 -10.36 19.15 -9.00
N ASP A 155 -9.98 18.84 -7.77
CA ASP A 155 -9.29 19.70 -6.81
C ASP A 155 -7.77 19.46 -6.77
N THR A 156 -7.24 18.65 -7.70
CA THR A 156 -5.80 18.38 -7.79
C THR A 156 -5.00 19.66 -8.10
N PHE A 157 -3.81 19.76 -7.54
CA PHE A 157 -2.85 20.83 -7.84
C PHE A 157 -1.93 20.50 -9.02
N GLY A 158 -1.88 19.24 -9.44
CA GLY A 158 -1.02 18.76 -10.51
C GLY A 158 -0.51 17.36 -10.19
N GLY A 159 0.04 16.68 -11.20
CA GLY A 159 0.61 15.34 -11.04
C GLY A 159 -0.26 14.37 -10.22
N ALA A 160 0.16 14.06 -8.98
CA ALA A 160 -0.58 13.25 -8.02
C ALA A 160 -0.53 13.90 -6.64
N ASP A 161 -1.68 13.99 -5.98
CA ASP A 161 -1.84 14.62 -4.67
C ASP A 161 -2.24 13.59 -3.61
N LEU A 162 -1.94 13.87 -2.34
CA LEU A 162 -2.46 13.07 -1.24
C LEU A 162 -3.88 13.51 -0.87
N TYR A 163 -4.73 12.50 -0.69
CA TYR A 163 -6.06 12.58 -0.12
C TYR A 163 -6.10 11.68 1.11
N GLY A 164 -6.99 11.98 2.05
CA GLY A 164 -7.20 11.09 3.18
C GLY A 164 -8.62 11.07 3.69
N ALA A 165 -8.95 9.99 4.39
CA ALA A 165 -10.25 9.76 4.98
C ALA A 165 -10.08 9.20 6.39
N ILE A 166 -11.09 9.41 7.22
CA ILE A 166 -11.21 8.79 8.55
C ILE A 166 -12.50 7.99 8.62
N ARG A 167 -12.54 7.02 9.52
CA ARG A 167 -13.79 6.32 9.85
C ARG A 167 -14.66 7.18 10.75
N ASP A 168 -15.97 7.05 10.60
CA ASP A 168 -16.95 7.61 11.52
C ASP A 168 -17.20 6.67 12.72
N GLU A 169 -18.16 7.04 13.58
CA GLU A 169 -18.51 6.28 14.78
C GLU A 169 -19.14 4.90 14.51
N HIS A 170 -19.57 4.65 13.27
CA HIS A 170 -20.11 3.38 12.80
C HIS A 170 -19.05 2.51 12.12
N GLY A 171 -17.84 3.04 11.92
CA GLY A 171 -16.75 2.38 11.24
C GLY A 171 -16.76 2.57 9.73
N ASP A 172 -17.63 3.41 9.19
CA ASP A 172 -17.71 3.71 7.76
C ASP A 172 -16.72 4.81 7.38
N TRP A 173 -16.14 4.74 6.18
CA TRP A 173 -15.25 5.78 5.68
C TRP A 173 -16.02 7.06 5.37
N LYS A 174 -15.59 8.19 5.94
CA LYS A 174 -15.99 9.52 5.46
C LYS A 174 -15.39 9.78 4.08
N SER A 175 -16.00 10.71 3.33
CA SER A 175 -15.46 11.15 2.03
C SER A 175 -14.03 11.66 2.18
N ALA A 176 -13.16 11.20 1.29
CA ALA A 176 -11.76 11.59 1.27
C ALA A 176 -11.62 13.10 0.99
N VAL A 177 -10.70 13.73 1.71
CA VAL A 177 -10.39 15.16 1.60
C VAL A 177 -8.98 15.36 1.06
N HIS A 178 -8.81 16.39 0.23
CA HIS A 178 -7.52 16.82 -0.27
C HIS A 178 -6.73 17.57 0.83
N PHE A 179 -5.45 17.25 1.03
CA PHE A 179 -4.64 17.83 2.11
C PHE A 179 -4.19 19.28 1.88
N GLY A 180 -4.45 19.86 0.71
CA GLY A 180 -4.15 21.25 0.41
C GLY A 180 -2.64 21.56 0.35
N PRO A 181 -2.26 22.84 0.24
CA PRO A 181 -0.92 23.24 -0.23
C PRO A 181 0.19 23.08 0.81
N ALA A 182 -0.17 22.82 2.07
CA ALA A 182 0.79 22.52 3.11
C ALA A 182 1.45 21.14 2.88
N VAL A 183 0.68 20.19 2.34
CA VAL A 183 1.14 18.83 2.05
C VAL A 183 1.44 18.69 0.56
N ASN A 184 0.46 19.03 -0.28
CA ASN A 184 0.51 18.81 -1.71
C ASN A 184 1.25 19.93 -2.47
N THR A 185 1.78 19.57 -3.65
CA THR A 185 2.50 20.42 -4.60
C THR A 185 1.78 20.46 -5.95
N ASP A 186 2.31 21.23 -6.91
CA ASP A 186 1.98 21.07 -8.33
C ASP A 186 2.65 19.86 -8.99
N ALA A 187 3.52 19.17 -8.24
CA ALA A 187 4.30 18.02 -8.67
C ALA A 187 3.62 16.71 -8.28
N ARG A 188 4.32 15.80 -7.60
CA ARG A 188 3.77 14.50 -7.23
C ARG A 188 4.10 14.13 -5.79
N GLU A 189 3.06 13.81 -5.04
CA GLU A 189 3.12 13.19 -3.74
C GLU A 189 2.60 11.74 -3.82
N PHE A 190 3.35 10.82 -3.22
CA PHE A 190 3.12 9.37 -3.32
C PHE A 190 3.53 8.65 -2.04
N CYS A 191 3.33 7.34 -2.04
CA CYS A 191 3.92 6.44 -1.05
C CYS A 191 3.63 6.82 0.42
N PRO A 192 2.37 7.14 0.79
CA PRO A 192 2.04 7.41 2.17
C PRO A 192 2.29 6.17 3.04
N TYR A 193 2.94 6.36 4.18
CA TYR A 193 3.30 5.29 5.10
C TYR A 193 3.10 5.73 6.56
N PHE A 194 2.32 4.95 7.29
CA PHE A 194 2.16 5.08 8.73
C PHE A 194 3.13 4.15 9.46
N THR A 195 3.83 4.66 10.47
CA THR A 195 4.65 3.80 11.32
C THR A 195 3.78 2.92 12.20
N ARG A 196 4.28 1.72 12.51
CA ARG A 196 3.56 0.72 13.32
C ARG A 196 3.27 1.17 14.74
N ASP A 197 4.14 1.97 15.33
CA ASP A 197 3.94 2.58 16.66
C ASP A 197 2.86 3.68 16.63
N GLY A 198 2.47 4.13 15.44
CA GLY A 198 1.51 5.20 15.24
C GLY A 198 2.10 6.59 15.49
N ASP A 199 3.42 6.74 15.67
CA ASP A 199 3.99 8.05 16.01
C ASP A 199 4.19 8.95 14.79
N TYR A 200 4.46 8.37 13.62
CA TYR A 200 4.87 9.10 12.42
C TYR A 200 4.11 8.70 11.17
N PHE A 201 3.97 9.67 10.28
CA PHE A 201 3.54 9.50 8.91
C PHE A 201 4.60 10.06 7.97
N PHE A 202 4.93 9.28 6.94
CA PHE A 202 5.90 9.61 5.89
C PHE A 202 5.22 9.58 4.53
N PHE A 203 5.75 10.37 3.59
CA PHE A 203 5.35 10.32 2.20
C PHE A 203 6.50 10.78 1.30
N SER A 204 6.46 10.34 0.05
CA SER A 204 7.35 10.83 -1.00
C SER A 204 6.77 12.08 -1.63
N SER A 205 7.62 13.07 -1.89
CA SER A 205 7.28 14.27 -2.65
C SER A 205 8.42 14.56 -3.62
N GLN A 206 8.19 15.38 -4.64
CA GLN A 206 9.31 15.97 -5.40
C GLN A 206 10.07 17.05 -4.59
N ARG A 207 9.62 17.34 -3.36
CA ARG A 207 10.40 17.98 -2.29
C ARG A 207 11.31 16.93 -1.61
N ASP A 208 12.26 17.35 -0.77
CA ASP A 208 12.95 16.41 0.15
C ASP A 208 11.94 15.59 0.99
N VAL A 209 12.34 14.40 1.45
CA VAL A 209 11.53 13.50 2.31
C VAL A 209 10.89 14.28 3.48
N LYS A 210 9.57 14.14 3.65
CA LYS A 210 8.80 14.81 4.71
C LYS A 210 8.28 13.80 5.73
N TRP A 211 8.16 14.26 6.97
CA TRP A 211 7.55 13.53 8.07
C TRP A 211 6.64 14.48 8.85
N ILE A 212 5.55 13.95 9.36
CA ILE A 212 4.57 14.68 10.16
C ILE A 212 4.05 13.73 11.25
N GLY A 213 3.80 14.25 12.45
CA GLY A 213 3.22 13.44 13.53
C GLY A 213 1.79 13.03 13.20
N ILE A 214 1.40 11.80 13.56
CA ILE A 214 0.10 11.25 13.17
C ILE A 214 -1.08 12.12 13.62
N GLU A 215 -0.96 12.79 14.77
CA GLU A 215 -2.02 13.64 15.32
C GLU A 215 -2.29 14.87 14.46
N ALA A 216 -1.26 15.39 13.78
CA ALA A 216 -1.46 16.48 12.83
C ALA A 216 -2.16 15.99 11.56
N VAL A 217 -1.88 14.76 11.10
CA VAL A 217 -2.63 14.12 9.99
C VAL A 217 -4.09 13.93 10.40
N ARG A 218 -4.35 13.33 11.56
CA ARG A 218 -5.70 13.13 12.11
C ARG A 218 -6.46 14.44 12.25
N ALA A 219 -5.81 15.50 12.75
CA ALA A 219 -6.43 16.81 12.89
C ALA A 219 -6.81 17.44 11.54
N ALA A 220 -6.01 17.23 10.49
CA ALA A 220 -6.31 17.71 9.14
C ALA A 220 -7.49 16.99 8.47
N LEU A 221 -7.84 15.79 8.93
CA LEU A 221 -8.93 14.97 8.38
C LEU A 221 -10.29 15.12 9.10
N ARG A 222 -10.33 15.86 10.22
CA ARG A 222 -11.55 16.09 11.01
C ARG A 222 -12.40 17.19 10.41
#